data_AF-A0A8S8YER3-F1
#
_entry.id   AF-A0A8S8YER3-F1
#
_cell.length_a   1.000
_cell.length_b   1.000
_cell.length_c   1.000
_cell.angle_alpha   90.00
_cell.angle_beta   90.00
_cell.angle_gamma   90.00
#
_symmetry.space_group_name_H-M   'P 1'
#
loop_
_entity.id
_entity.type
_entity.pdbx_description
1 polymer ?
#
loop_
_entity_poly.entity_id
_entity_poly.type
_entity_poly.pdbx_seq_one_letter_code
_entity_poly.pdbx_strand_id
1 'polypeptide(L)'
;MQEGIIQNYLRMLWGKKILEWAPTPQLAFDWMVALNDRWALDGRDPNSYAGIGWVCGKFDRGWTERPVFGKVRCMMSHRTEKKVKTREYITRFGPGPSQQTLGSSFRMPPRRDV
;
A
#
# COMPACT_ATOMS: atom_id res chain seq x y z
N MET A 1 -6.44 12.99 -5.09
CA MET A 1 -6.85 12.63 -3.71
C MET A 1 -7.47 13.86 -3.09
N GLN A 2 -8.74 13.79 -2.69
CA GLN A 2 -9.59 14.98 -2.47
C GLN A 2 -9.70 15.41 -1.00
N GLU A 3 -9.35 14.53 -0.05
CA GLU A 3 -9.60 14.77 1.38
C GLU A 3 -8.34 14.65 2.27
N GLY A 4 -7.19 14.20 1.74
CA GLY A 4 -5.93 14.09 2.50
C GLY A 4 -5.95 13.16 3.72
N ILE A 5 -7.07 12.47 3.97
CA ILE A 5 -7.28 11.52 5.05
C ILE A 5 -7.47 10.14 4.44
N ILE A 6 -6.53 9.23 4.72
CA ILE A 6 -6.67 7.82 4.37
C ILE A 6 -7.26 7.07 5.57
N GLN A 7 -8.24 6.21 5.35
CA GLN A 7 -8.82 5.37 6.40
C GLN A 7 -7.76 4.41 6.96
N ASN A 8 -7.65 4.28 8.29
CA ASN A 8 -6.55 3.57 8.94
C ASN A 8 -6.32 2.13 8.45
N TYR A 9 -7.40 1.40 8.13
CA TYR A 9 -7.27 0.02 7.62
C TYR A 9 -6.70 -0.01 6.19
N LEU A 10 -7.07 0.97 5.37
CA LEU A 10 -6.49 1.16 4.04
C LEU A 10 -5.05 1.63 4.10
N ARG A 11 -4.65 2.47 5.07
CA ARG A 11 -3.24 2.84 5.30
C ARG A 11 -2.38 1.61 5.55
N MET A 12 -2.85 0.69 6.39
CA MET A 12 -2.15 -0.57 6.65
C MET A 12 -2.04 -1.45 5.40
N LEU A 13 -3.15 -1.63 4.66
CA LEU A 13 -3.13 -2.42 3.42
C LEU A 13 -2.17 -1.81 2.40
N TRP A 14 -2.23 -0.48 2.22
CA TRP A 14 -1.38 0.26 1.30
C TRP A 14 0.10 0.10 1.65
N GLY A 15 0.48 0.28 2.92
CA GLY A 15 1.86 0.08 3.35
C GLY A 15 2.34 -1.35 3.13
N LYS A 16 1.51 -2.37 3.42
CA LYS A 16 1.85 -3.77 3.17
C LYS A 16 2.05 -4.07 1.68
N LYS A 17 1.32 -3.38 0.80
CA LYS A 17 1.48 -3.51 -0.66
C LYS A 17 2.77 -2.85 -1.14
N ILE A 18 3.15 -1.70 -0.59
CA ILE A 18 4.45 -1.08 -0.88
C ILE A 18 5.58 -2.02 -0.44
N LEU A 19 5.47 -2.64 0.73
CA LEU A 19 6.46 -3.61 1.22
C LEU A 19 6.56 -4.86 0.32
N GLU A 20 5.47 -5.26 -0.35
CA GLU A 20 5.45 -6.38 -1.30
C GLU A 20 6.15 -6.04 -2.63
N TRP A 21 6.03 -4.80 -3.08
CA TRP A 21 6.51 -4.35 -4.39
C TRP A 21 7.91 -3.74 -4.35
N ALA A 22 8.36 -3.33 -3.17
CA ALA A 22 9.69 -2.76 -2.98
C ALA A 22 10.78 -3.85 -3.10
N PRO A 23 11.90 -3.57 -3.77
CA PRO A 23 13.06 -4.47 -3.82
C PRO A 23 13.66 -4.77 -2.44
N THR A 24 13.61 -3.80 -1.51
CA THR A 24 14.12 -3.95 -0.15
C THR A 24 13.18 -3.31 0.88
N PRO A 25 13.12 -3.83 2.13
CA PRO A 25 12.29 -3.26 3.19
C PRO A 25 12.66 -1.81 3.56
N GLN A 26 13.94 -1.45 3.47
CA GLN A 26 14.42 -0.09 3.73
C GLN A 26 13.84 0.88 2.70
N LEU A 27 13.88 0.52 1.42
CA LEU A 27 13.33 1.35 0.36
C LEU A 27 11.81 1.47 0.47
N ALA A 28 11.14 0.38 0.89
CA ALA A 28 9.70 0.41 1.18
C ALA A 28 9.38 1.44 2.28
N PHE A 29 10.19 1.49 3.33
CA PHE A 29 10.04 2.44 4.43
C PHE A 29 10.20 3.89 3.93
N ASP A 30 11.27 4.17 3.19
CA ASP A 30 11.53 5.51 2.66
C ASP A 30 10.42 5.99 1.72
N TRP A 31 9.90 5.10 0.86
CA TRP A 31 8.76 5.40 -0.01
C TRP A 31 7.48 5.66 0.78
N MET A 32 7.19 4.84 1.80
CA MET A 32 6.02 5.05 2.66
C MET A 32 6.08 6.39 3.38
N VAL A 33 7.24 6.76 3.94
CA VAL A 33 7.44 8.06 4.60
C VAL A 33 7.27 9.20 3.61
N ALA A 34 7.96 9.14 2.46
CA ALA A 34 7.90 10.21 1.47
C ALA A 34 6.48 10.43 0.92
N LEU A 35 5.70 9.36 0.72
CA LEU A 35 4.32 9.45 0.27
C LEU A 35 3.38 9.94 1.39
N ASN A 36 3.56 9.46 2.62
CA ASN A 36 2.75 9.90 3.75
C ASN A 36 2.96 11.39 4.06
N ASP A 37 4.21 11.83 4.12
CA ASP A 37 4.57 13.22 4.43
C ASP A 37 4.22 14.23 3.34
N ARG A 38 3.97 13.75 2.11
CA ARG A 38 3.58 14.58 0.96
C ARG A 38 2.07 14.70 0.79
N TRP A 39 1.30 13.66 1.13
CA TRP A 39 -0.11 13.55 0.75
C TRP A 39 -1.07 13.41 1.92
N ALA A 40 -0.60 12.95 3.08
CA ALA A 40 -1.44 12.80 4.26
C ALA A 40 -1.45 14.12 5.04
N LEU A 41 -2.65 14.60 5.41
CA LEU A 41 -2.79 15.81 6.23
C LEU A 41 -2.24 15.61 7.65
N ASP A 42 -2.15 14.36 8.11
CA ASP A 42 -1.48 13.91 9.34
C ASP A 42 -0.06 13.35 9.07
N GLY A 43 0.55 13.77 7.95
CA GLY A 43 1.96 13.53 7.66
C GLY A 43 2.87 14.19 8.70
N ARG A 44 4.09 13.66 8.84
CA ARG A 44 5.13 14.17 9.77
C ARG A 44 4.77 14.14 11.26
N ASP A 45 3.80 13.32 11.63
CA ASP A 45 3.43 13.05 13.04
C ASP A 45 4.12 11.77 13.57
N PRO A 46 4.53 11.70 14.84
CA PRO A 46 5.09 10.50 15.43
C PRO A 46 4.20 9.25 15.28
N ASN A 47 2.87 9.40 15.27
CA ASN A 47 1.95 8.28 15.06
C ASN A 47 2.04 7.74 13.62
N SER A 48 2.27 8.61 12.64
CA SER A 48 2.48 8.22 11.24
C SER A 48 3.73 7.34 11.10
N TYR A 49 4.86 7.74 11.72
CA TYR A 49 6.07 6.91 11.72
C TYR A 49 5.90 5.60 12.49
N ALA A 50 5.20 5.63 13.63
CA ALA A 50 4.87 4.40 14.38
C ALA A 50 3.99 3.45 13.55
N GLY A 51 3.02 3.97 12.81
CA GLY A 51 2.18 3.20 11.89
C GLY A 51 2.96 2.57 10.74
N ILE A 52 3.87 3.32 10.11
CA ILE A 52 4.77 2.79 9.06
C ILE A 52 5.72 1.74 9.65
N GLY A 53 6.23 1.96 10.87
CA GLY A 53 7.04 0.99 11.60
C GLY A 53 6.27 -0.32 11.84
N TRP A 54 4.98 -0.24 12.19
CA TRP A 54 4.11 -1.40 12.35
C TRP A 54 3.92 -2.18 11.05
N VAL A 55 3.83 -1.49 9.91
CA VAL A 55 3.80 -2.14 8.60
C VAL A 55 5.07 -2.96 8.35
N CYS A 56 6.22 -2.50 8.83
CA CYS A 56 7.48 -3.24 8.75
C CYS A 56 7.63 -4.33 9.83
N GLY A 57 6.67 -4.45 10.75
CA GLY A 57 6.66 -5.47 11.82
C GLY A 57 7.08 -4.96 13.20
N LYS A 58 7.34 -3.67 13.37
CA LYS A 58 7.61 -3.09 14.70
C LYS A 58 6.34 -3.15 15.55
N PHE A 59 6.45 -3.59 16.81
CA PHE A 59 5.31 -3.75 17.72
C PHE A 59 4.26 -4.81 17.32
N ASP A 60 4.53 -5.65 16.30
CA ASP A 60 3.71 -6.83 16.00
C ASP A 60 4.49 -8.11 16.36
N ARG A 61 3.76 -9.21 16.49
CA ARG A 61 4.35 -10.55 16.69
C ARG A 61 4.76 -11.16 15.36
N GLY A 62 5.58 -12.22 15.39
CA GLY A 62 5.89 -13.02 14.21
C GLY A 62 4.67 -13.81 13.70
N TRP A 63 4.48 -13.81 12.39
CA TRP A 63 3.44 -14.56 11.67
C TRP A 63 4.05 -15.70 10.83
N THR A 64 3.19 -16.55 10.27
CA THR A 64 3.59 -17.61 9.34
C THR A 64 4.43 -17.05 8.21
N GLU A 65 5.57 -17.70 7.96
CA GLU A 65 6.52 -17.24 6.96
C GLU A 65 5.93 -17.25 5.55
N ARG A 66 6.15 -16.16 4.81
CA ARG A 66 5.75 -16.03 3.41
C ARG A 66 6.89 -15.45 2.57
N PRO A 67 6.98 -15.81 1.28
CA PRO A 67 7.89 -15.14 0.36
C PRO A 67 7.69 -13.61 0.42
N VAL A 68 8.79 -12.86 0.34
CA VAL A 68 8.85 -11.38 0.46
C VAL A 68 8.63 -10.85 1.87
N PHE A 69 7.59 -11.28 2.59
CA PHE A 69 7.26 -10.74 3.91
C PHE A 69 8.02 -11.38 5.07
N GLY A 70 8.57 -12.58 4.89
CA GLY A 70 9.12 -13.37 5.99
C GLY A 70 8.05 -13.58 7.07
N LYS A 71 8.36 -13.22 8.32
CA LYS A 71 7.44 -13.31 9.48
C LYS A 71 6.57 -12.07 9.70
N VAL A 72 6.63 -11.06 8.81
CA VAL A 72 5.81 -9.87 8.93
C VAL A 72 4.35 -10.22 8.58
N ARG A 73 3.39 -9.68 9.34
CA ARG A 73 1.97 -9.88 9.05
C ARG A 73 1.64 -9.46 7.62
N CYS A 74 1.17 -10.39 6.81
CA CYS A 74 0.65 -10.13 5.47
C CYS A 74 -0.82 -9.70 5.52
N MET A 75 -1.20 -8.72 4.70
CA MET A 75 -2.59 -8.32 4.46
C MET A 75 -2.95 -8.50 2.99
N MET A 76 -4.03 -9.23 2.73
CA MET A 76 -4.51 -9.52 1.37
C MET A 76 -5.74 -8.67 1.04
N SER A 77 -5.81 -8.17 -0.19
CA SER A 77 -6.89 -7.30 -0.66
C SER A 77 -8.27 -7.97 -0.56
N HIS A 78 -8.40 -9.24 -0.96
CA HIS A 78 -9.66 -10.01 -0.88
C HIS A 78 -10.22 -10.14 0.55
N ARG A 79 -9.34 -10.14 1.57
CA ARG A 79 -9.73 -10.28 2.97
C ARG A 79 -10.08 -8.91 3.58
N THR A 80 -9.50 -7.85 3.02
CA THR A 80 -9.81 -6.45 3.35
C THR A 80 -11.16 -6.05 2.77
N GLU A 81 -11.50 -6.52 1.56
CA GLU A 81 -12.80 -6.29 0.92
C GLU A 81 -14.00 -6.75 1.76
N LYS A 82 -13.81 -7.83 2.53
CA LYS A 82 -14.86 -8.32 3.45
C LYS A 82 -15.04 -7.48 4.71
N LYS A 83 -14.04 -6.66 5.08
CA LYS A 83 -14.03 -5.88 6.33
C LYS A 83 -14.29 -4.39 6.11
N VAL A 84 -13.80 -3.87 4.99
CA VAL A 84 -14.03 -2.49 4.57
C VAL A 84 -14.97 -2.57 3.39
N LYS A 85 -16.02 -1.74 3.37
CA LYS A 85 -16.94 -1.58 2.23
C LYS A 85 -16.20 -1.00 1.02
N THR A 86 -15.35 -1.82 0.42
CA THR A 86 -14.33 -1.42 -0.55
C THR A 86 -14.99 -0.93 -1.83
N ARG A 87 -16.16 -1.51 -2.17
CA ARG A 87 -16.94 -1.07 -3.31
C ARG A 87 -17.50 0.35 -3.15
N GLU A 88 -18.02 0.69 -1.98
CA GLU A 88 -18.46 2.07 -1.68
C GLU A 88 -17.27 3.05 -1.71
N TYR A 89 -16.11 2.62 -1.18
CA TYR A 89 -14.88 3.42 -1.20
C TYR A 89 -14.37 3.67 -2.63
N ILE A 90 -14.35 2.65 -3.49
CA ILE A 90 -13.98 2.76 -4.91
C ILE A 90 -15.00 3.62 -5.67
N THR A 91 -16.30 3.49 -5.39
CA THR A 91 -17.30 4.37 -6.03
C THR A 91 -17.09 5.84 -5.64
N ARG A 92 -16.69 6.11 -4.39
CA ARG A 92 -16.47 7.48 -3.89
C ARG A 92 -15.15 8.10 -4.36
N PHE A 93 -14.07 7.32 -4.44
CA PHE A 93 -12.70 7.83 -4.69
C PHE A 93 -12.01 7.24 -5.92
N GLY A 94 -12.65 6.30 -6.62
CA GLY A 94 -12.16 5.73 -7.87
C GLY A 94 -12.22 6.75 -9.01
N PRO A 95 -11.58 6.44 -10.15
CA PRO A 95 -11.68 7.30 -11.32
C PRO A 95 -13.16 7.40 -11.69
N GLY A 96 -13.68 8.63 -11.76
CA GLY A 96 -14.94 8.88 -12.47
C GLY A 96 -14.87 8.32 -13.89
N PRO A 97 -15.99 8.20 -14.61
CA PRO A 97 -16.07 7.57 -15.94
C PRO A 97 -15.19 8.19 -17.06
N SER A 98 -14.26 9.09 -16.75
CA SER A 98 -13.44 9.86 -17.68
C SER A 98 -11.95 9.46 -17.75
N GLN A 99 -11.50 8.35 -17.16
CA GLN A 99 -10.08 7.93 -17.22
C GLN A 99 -9.81 6.48 -17.70
N GLN A 100 -10.64 5.93 -18.59
CA GLN A 100 -10.33 4.65 -19.25
C GLN A 100 -9.49 4.77 -20.55
N THR A 101 -9.13 5.97 -21.01
CA THR A 101 -8.51 6.15 -22.34
C THR A 101 -6.98 6.24 -22.35
N LEU A 102 -6.27 5.50 -21.51
CA LEU A 102 -4.81 5.35 -21.61
C LEU A 102 -4.37 3.89 -21.40
N GLY A 103 -4.98 2.97 -22.15
CA GLY A 103 -4.59 1.57 -22.21
C GLY A 103 -4.47 1.10 -23.66
N SER A 104 -3.40 1.48 -24.38
CA SER A 104 -3.08 0.86 -25.68
C SER A 104 -1.59 0.84 -26.06
N SER A 105 -0.67 1.44 -25.30
CA SER A 105 0.71 1.61 -25.80
C SER A 105 1.81 1.25 -24.81
N PHE A 106 1.66 0.14 -24.07
CA PHE A 106 2.80 -0.47 -23.36
C PHE A 106 2.98 -1.91 -23.83
N ARG A 107 3.74 -2.09 -24.93
CA ARG A 107 4.29 -3.40 -25.31
C ARG A 107 5.41 -3.74 -24.33
N MET A 108 5.25 -4.82 -23.58
CA MET A 108 6.38 -5.45 -22.90
C MET A 108 7.35 -6.02 -23.94
N PRO A 109 8.66 -5.75 -23.87
CA PRO A 109 9.64 -6.49 -24.67
C PRO A 109 9.75 -7.94 -24.16
N PRO A 110 10.01 -8.91 -25.05
CA PRO A 110 10.10 -10.31 -24.66
C PRO A 110 11.29 -10.54 -23.72
N ARG A 111 11.08 -11.42 -22.73
CA ARG A 111 12.14 -11.87 -21.82
C ARG A 111 13.24 -12.52 -22.65
N ARG A 112 14.49 -12.10 -22.45
CA ARG A 112 15.66 -12.83 -22.94
C ARG A 112 15.89 -13.98 -21.96
N ASP A 113 15.77 -15.19 -22.47
CA ASP A 113 16.17 -16.40 -21.77
C ASP A 113 17.71 -16.48 -21.78
N VAL A 114 18.30 -16.61 -20.59
CA VAL A 114 19.68 -17.07 -20.38
C VAL A 114 19.62 -18.15 -19.31
#